data_AF-A0AAQ0D5U8-F1
#
_entry.id   AF-A0AAQ0D5U8-F1
#
_cell.length_a   1.000
_cell.length_b   1.000
_cell.length_c   1.000
_cell.angle_alpha   90.00
_cell.angle_beta   90.00
_cell.angle_gamma   90.00
#
_symmetry.space_group_name_H-M   'P 1'
#
loop_
_entity.id
_entity.type
_entity.pdbx_description
1 polymer ?
#
loop_
_entity_poly.entity_id
_entity_poly.type
_entity_poly.pdbx_seq_one_letter_code
_entity_poly.pdbx_strand_id
1 'polypeptide(L)'
;MGAKIEKNDIEQGLVRKQLEFKASQNRVLKAGALALTPLLKRNTPVSDNKRHAKDNIAVSNIRTDRDSSEKYVLIGYTKGYSHRIHATEFGTMYQRPQMWITKTEKNGSKLVYKAMLTAMKRVMK
;
A
#
# COMPACT_ATOMS: atom_id res chain seq x y z
N MET A 1 -5.37 -53.17 12.95
CA MET A 1 -4.36 -52.69 11.98
C MET A 1 -4.95 -51.55 11.19
N GLY A 2 -4.26 -50.40 11.07
CA GLY A 2 -4.71 -49.26 10.26
C GLY A 2 -3.81 -49.10 9.04
N ALA A 3 -4.41 -48.87 7.87
CA ALA A 3 -3.66 -48.56 6.65
C ALA A 3 -3.23 -47.09 6.67
N LYS A 4 -1.95 -46.82 6.37
CA LYS A 4 -1.40 -45.47 6.23
C LYS A 4 -1.44 -45.07 4.76
N ILE A 5 -1.95 -43.86 4.48
CA ILE A 5 -1.90 -43.30 3.13
C ILE A 5 -0.44 -42.90 2.84
N GLU A 6 0.18 -43.49 1.82
CA GLU A 6 1.61 -43.30 1.51
C GLU A 6 1.93 -41.98 0.79
N LYS A 7 0.93 -41.36 0.12
CA LYS A 7 1.05 -40.05 -0.55
C LYS A 7 -0.20 -39.20 -0.35
N ASN A 8 -0.03 -37.95 0.10
CA ASN A 8 -1.09 -36.96 0.25
C ASN A 8 -0.95 -35.85 -0.81
N ASP A 9 -1.32 -36.16 -2.05
CA ASP A 9 -1.26 -35.20 -3.16
C ASP A 9 -2.29 -34.07 -3.01
N ILE A 10 -3.35 -34.29 -2.24
CA ILE A 10 -4.38 -33.28 -1.93
C ILE A 10 -3.77 -32.15 -1.10
N GLU A 11 -3.07 -32.47 -0.02
CA GLU A 11 -2.40 -31.48 0.83
C GLU A 11 -1.38 -30.65 0.04
N GLN A 12 -0.57 -31.30 -0.80
CA GLN A 12 0.37 -30.59 -1.66
C GLN A 12 -0.35 -29.66 -2.65
N GLY A 13 -1.46 -30.10 -3.25
CA GLY A 13 -2.30 -29.28 -4.12
C GLY A 13 -2.88 -28.06 -3.42
N LEU A 14 -3.39 -28.25 -2.19
CA LEU A 14 -3.92 -27.17 -1.35
C LEU A 14 -2.85 -26.14 -0.97
N VAL A 15 -1.66 -26.60 -0.59
CA VAL A 15 -0.52 -25.72 -0.27
C VAL A 15 -0.12 -24.88 -1.48
N ARG A 16 -0.05 -25.49 -2.68
CA ARG A 16 0.26 -24.76 -3.92
C ARG A 16 -0.80 -23.70 -4.23
N LYS A 17 -2.08 -24.05 -4.14
CA LYS A 17 -3.20 -23.10 -4.35
C LYS A 17 -3.17 -21.96 -3.32
N GLN A 18 -2.81 -22.24 -2.08
CA GLN A 18 -2.65 -21.22 -1.06
C GLN A 18 -1.49 -20.25 -1.38
N LEU A 19 -0.36 -20.76 -1.89
CA LEU A 19 0.77 -19.93 -2.31
C LEU A 19 0.41 -19.06 -3.52
N GLU A 20 -0.25 -19.63 -4.51
CA GLU A 20 -0.79 -18.92 -5.68
C GLU A 20 -1.74 -17.80 -5.25
N PHE A 21 -2.66 -18.10 -4.32
CA PHE A 21 -3.58 -17.11 -3.76
C PHE A 21 -2.84 -15.98 -3.04
N LYS A 22 -1.85 -16.30 -2.19
CA LYS A 22 -1.04 -15.29 -1.50
C LYS A 22 -0.27 -14.39 -2.48
N ALA A 23 0.31 -14.96 -3.54
CA ALA A 23 1.00 -14.19 -4.57
C ALA A 23 0.02 -13.28 -5.34
N SER A 24 -1.18 -13.78 -5.61
CA SER A 24 -2.28 -13.08 -6.26
C SER A 24 -2.74 -11.88 -5.43
N GLN A 25 -3.06 -12.10 -4.16
CA GLN A 25 -3.42 -11.05 -3.20
C GLN A 25 -2.35 -9.95 -3.13
N ASN A 26 -1.08 -10.35 -3.04
CA ASN A 26 0.06 -9.42 -3.00
C ASN A 26 0.12 -8.52 -4.25
N ARG A 27 -0.14 -9.06 -5.45
CA ARG A 27 -0.18 -8.29 -6.71
C ARG A 27 -1.35 -7.31 -6.72
N VAL A 28 -2.53 -7.74 -6.27
CA VAL A 28 -3.74 -6.90 -6.19
C VAL A 28 -3.52 -5.72 -5.23
N LEU A 29 -3.00 -5.97 -4.03
CA LEU A 29 -2.71 -4.93 -3.04
C LEU A 29 -1.69 -3.91 -3.56
N LYS A 30 -0.61 -4.38 -4.19
CA LYS A 30 0.39 -3.50 -4.81
C LYS A 30 -0.20 -2.66 -5.94
N ALA A 31 -1.07 -3.24 -6.78
CA ALA A 31 -1.72 -2.51 -7.86
C ALA A 31 -2.62 -1.39 -7.33
N GLY A 32 -3.43 -1.69 -6.30
CA GLY A 32 -4.23 -0.67 -5.60
C GLY A 32 -3.36 0.45 -5.04
N ALA A 33 -2.21 0.11 -4.46
CA ALA A 33 -1.31 1.10 -3.91
C ALA A 33 -0.63 1.99 -4.97
N LEU A 34 -0.09 1.38 -6.04
CA LEU A 34 0.53 2.13 -7.13
C LEU A 34 -0.45 3.10 -7.82
N ALA A 35 -1.75 2.78 -7.79
CA ALA A 35 -2.79 3.62 -8.36
C ALA A 35 -2.99 4.94 -7.55
N LEU A 36 -2.70 4.94 -6.24
CA LEU A 36 -2.76 6.14 -5.39
C LEU A 36 -1.52 7.02 -5.50
N THR A 37 -0.36 6.46 -5.84
CA THR A 37 0.91 7.21 -5.97
C THR A 37 0.80 8.48 -6.84
N PRO A 38 0.26 8.44 -8.08
CA PRO A 38 0.12 9.65 -8.89
C PRO A 38 -0.85 10.67 -8.28
N LEU A 39 -1.90 10.20 -7.61
CA LEU A 39 -2.86 11.08 -6.95
C LEU A 39 -2.23 11.79 -5.75
N LEU A 40 -1.45 11.06 -4.94
CA LEU A 40 -0.67 11.64 -3.85
C LEU A 40 0.30 12.67 -4.41
N LYS A 41 1.08 12.30 -5.43
CA LYS A 41 2.04 13.18 -6.10
C LYS A 41 1.41 14.47 -6.61
N ARG A 42 0.15 14.43 -7.06
CA ARG A 42 -0.61 15.61 -7.50
C ARG A 42 -1.10 16.46 -6.34
N ASN A 43 -1.54 15.83 -5.25
CA ASN A 43 -2.07 16.52 -4.07
C ASN A 43 -0.98 17.08 -3.16
N THR A 44 0.25 16.57 -3.27
CA THR A 44 1.43 17.05 -2.55
C THR A 44 1.95 18.35 -3.15
N PRO A 45 2.18 19.40 -2.34
CA PRO A 45 2.71 20.67 -2.83
C PRO A 45 4.18 20.55 -3.26
N VAL A 46 4.56 21.41 -4.18
CA VAL A 46 5.95 21.70 -4.54
C VAL A 46 6.30 22.99 -3.81
N SER A 47 7.30 22.96 -2.92
CA SER A 47 7.85 24.19 -2.32
C SER A 47 9.02 24.70 -3.15
N ASP A 48 9.47 25.93 -2.96
CA ASP A 48 10.65 26.45 -3.68
C ASP A 48 11.99 25.88 -3.17
N ASN A 49 11.95 25.00 -2.17
CA ASN A 49 13.15 24.38 -1.61
C ASN A 49 13.62 23.20 -2.45
N LYS A 50 14.94 22.95 -2.48
CA LYS A 50 15.55 21.82 -3.22
C LYS A 50 15.02 20.41 -2.89
N ARG A 51 14.27 20.21 -1.80
CA ARG A 51 13.69 18.92 -1.38
C ARG A 51 12.18 19.01 -1.26
N HIS A 52 11.45 18.48 -2.24
CA HIS A 52 10.00 18.49 -2.24
C HIS A 52 9.42 17.22 -1.62
N ALA A 53 8.28 17.36 -0.95
CA ALA A 53 7.52 16.23 -0.40
C ALA A 53 7.10 15.26 -1.53
N LYS A 54 6.83 15.83 -2.71
CA LYS A 54 6.42 15.13 -3.93
C LYS A 54 7.42 14.09 -4.40
N ASP A 55 8.71 14.32 -4.15
CA ASP A 55 9.79 13.41 -4.52
C ASP A 55 10.09 12.37 -3.44
N ASN A 56 9.47 12.54 -2.27
CA ASN A 56 9.65 11.69 -1.10
C ASN A 56 8.44 10.78 -0.89
N ILE A 57 7.78 10.33 -1.96
CA ILE A 57 6.66 9.39 -1.87
C ILE A 57 7.19 7.96 -2.01
N ALA A 58 6.78 7.08 -1.10
CA ALA A 58 7.15 5.68 -1.08
C ALA A 58 5.94 4.77 -0.90
N VAL A 59 6.03 3.58 -1.49
CA VAL A 59 5.10 2.47 -1.27
C VAL A 59 5.84 1.41 -0.47
N SER A 60 5.26 0.96 0.63
CA SER A 60 5.88 -0.07 1.46
C SER A 60 5.83 -1.45 0.80
N ASN A 61 6.65 -2.36 1.30
CA ASN A 61 6.38 -3.79 1.11
C ASN A 61 5.02 -4.16 1.74
N ILE A 62 4.49 -5.31 1.33
CA ILE A 62 3.27 -5.87 1.91
C ILE A 62 3.54 -6.20 3.38
N ARG A 63 2.67 -5.71 4.24
CA ARG A 63 2.70 -5.97 5.69
C ARG A 63 1.50 -6.82 6.05
N THR A 64 1.60 -7.51 7.16
CA THR A 64 0.50 -8.25 7.76
C THR A 64 0.25 -7.62 9.11
N ASP A 65 -1.01 -7.26 9.36
CA ASP A 65 -1.43 -6.78 10.65
C ASP A 65 -1.41 -7.93 11.65
N ARG A 66 -0.90 -7.67 12.87
CA ARG A 66 -0.69 -8.75 13.85
C ARG A 66 -2.01 -9.23 14.46
N ASP A 67 -2.98 -8.33 14.59
CA ASP A 67 -4.22 -8.60 15.31
C ASP A 67 -5.28 -9.18 14.37
N SER A 68 -5.45 -8.57 13.19
CA SER A 68 -6.43 -8.99 12.19
C SER A 68 -5.90 -10.04 11.20
N SER A 69 -4.58 -10.27 11.15
CA SER A 69 -3.92 -11.06 10.10
C SER A 69 -4.16 -10.54 8.67
N GLU A 70 -4.70 -9.33 8.52
CA GLU A 70 -4.97 -8.73 7.22
C GLU A 70 -3.69 -8.22 6.57
N LYS A 71 -3.59 -8.43 5.26
CA LYS A 71 -2.47 -7.90 4.48
C LYS A 71 -2.80 -6.50 3.98
N TYR A 72 -1.86 -5.59 4.16
CA TYR A 72 -1.98 -4.21 3.72
C TYR A 72 -0.68 -3.69 3.11
N VAL A 73 -0.80 -2.58 2.38
CA VAL A 73 0.32 -1.84 1.80
C VAL A 73 0.16 -0.38 2.21
N LEU A 74 1.23 0.22 2.72
CA LEU A 74 1.25 1.62 3.09
C LEU A 74 1.78 2.46 1.94
N ILE A 75 1.17 3.63 1.78
CA ILE A 75 1.62 4.66 0.86
C ILE A 75 1.69 5.94 1.64
N GLY A 76 2.78 6.65 1.46
CA GLY A 76 2.95 7.93 2.10
C GLY A 76 4.32 8.46 1.78
N TYR A 77 4.86 9.22 2.72
CA TYR A 77 6.17 9.81 2.55
C TYR A 77 7.27 8.94 3.15
N THR A 78 8.48 9.08 2.61
CA THR A 78 9.68 8.42 3.11
C THR A 78 9.87 8.72 4.60
N LYS A 79 10.40 7.73 5.33
CA LYS A 79 10.66 7.88 6.76
C LYS A 79 11.65 9.04 6.97
N GLY A 80 11.33 9.92 7.90
CA GLY A 80 12.16 11.09 8.23
C GLY A 80 11.86 12.33 7.40
N TYR A 81 11.01 12.26 6.37
CA TYR A 81 10.58 13.47 5.67
C TYR A 81 9.66 14.31 6.56
N SER A 82 10.06 15.56 6.79
CA SER A 82 9.27 16.61 7.40
C SER A 82 9.41 17.88 6.57
N HIS A 83 8.39 18.73 6.63
CA HIS A 83 8.40 20.03 5.98
C HIS A 83 8.26 21.13 7.02
N ARG A 84 8.83 22.29 6.71
CA ARG A 84 8.75 23.48 7.54
C ARG A 84 7.36 24.09 7.39
N ILE A 85 6.68 24.28 8.52
CA ILE A 85 5.49 25.12 8.60
C ILE A 85 5.81 26.34 9.44
N HIS A 86 5.29 27.48 9.02
CA HIS A 86 5.41 28.73 9.75
C HIS A 86 4.03 29.10 10.30
N ALA A 87 3.92 29.12 11.62
CA ALA A 87 2.74 29.60 12.32
C ALA A 87 3.09 30.99 12.88
N THR A 88 2.24 31.98 12.58
CA THR A 88 2.49 33.39 12.89
C THR A 88 2.78 33.64 14.37
N GLU A 89 2.14 32.87 15.25
CA GLU A 89 2.22 33.04 16.72
C GLU A 89 3.27 32.16 17.41
N PHE A 90 3.64 31.03 16.81
CA PHE A 90 4.52 30.01 17.42
C PHE A 90 5.87 29.87 16.69
N GLY A 91 6.08 30.66 15.64
CA GLY A 91 7.28 30.63 14.83
C GLY A 91 7.32 29.44 13.87
N THR A 92 8.48 28.82 13.75
CA THR A 92 8.74 27.77 12.76
C THR A 92 8.76 26.39 13.42
N MET A 93 8.03 25.43 12.85
CA MET A 93 8.10 24.03 13.28
C MET A 93 8.19 23.06 12.09
N TYR A 94 8.64 21.84 12.36
CA TYR A 94 8.72 20.77 11.37
C TYR A 94 7.56 19.81 11.55
N GLN A 95 6.72 19.67 10.51
CA GLN A 95 5.56 18.77 10.55
C GLN A 95 5.69 17.65 9.53
N ARG A 96 5.15 16.47 9.87
CA ARG A 96 4.98 15.39 8.92
C ARG A 96 3.85 15.73 7.94
N PRO A 97 4.01 15.38 6.66
CA PRO A 97 3.09 15.72 5.56
C PRO A 97 1.73 14.97 5.58
N GLN A 98 1.02 14.92 6.71
CA GLN A 98 -0.16 14.07 6.92
C GLN A 98 -1.41 14.51 6.13
N MET A 99 -1.68 15.82 6.04
CA MET A 99 -2.93 16.33 5.46
C MET A 99 -3.15 15.90 3.99
N TRP A 100 -2.08 15.80 3.21
CA TRP A 100 -2.17 15.42 1.80
C TRP A 100 -2.47 13.94 1.61
N ILE A 101 -2.13 13.07 2.58
CA ILE A 101 -2.49 11.65 2.56
C ILE A 101 -4.00 11.51 2.73
N THR A 102 -4.59 12.16 3.74
CA THR A 102 -6.04 12.09 4.00
C THR A 102 -6.86 12.60 2.81
N LYS A 103 -6.43 13.70 2.18
CA LYS A 103 -7.09 14.21 0.96
C LYS A 103 -7.00 13.21 -0.19
N THR A 104 -5.85 12.56 -0.34
CA THR A 104 -5.61 11.56 -1.38
C THR A 104 -6.46 10.31 -1.17
N GLU A 105 -6.56 9.84 0.07
CA GLU A 105 -7.39 8.69 0.44
C GLU A 105 -8.87 8.93 0.10
N LYS A 106 -9.44 10.05 0.55
CA LYS A 106 -10.84 10.41 0.27
C LYS A 106 -11.14 10.49 -1.23
N ASN A 107 -10.22 11.06 -2.00
CA ASN A 107 -10.39 11.22 -3.46
C ASN A 107 -10.09 9.94 -4.24
N GLY A 108 -9.27 9.04 -3.69
CA GLY A 108 -8.67 7.91 -4.40
C GLY A 108 -9.35 6.57 -4.15
N SER A 109 -10.27 6.45 -3.19
CA SER A 109 -10.92 5.18 -2.80
C SER A 109 -11.52 4.41 -3.99
N LYS A 110 -12.30 5.09 -4.83
CA LYS A 110 -12.90 4.50 -6.06
C LYS A 110 -11.83 4.03 -7.06
N LEU A 111 -10.74 4.76 -7.17
CA LEU A 111 -9.64 4.47 -8.09
C LEU A 111 -8.85 3.25 -7.62
N VAL A 112 -8.56 3.15 -6.32
CA VAL A 112 -7.96 1.96 -5.69
C VAL A 112 -8.80 0.73 -5.97
N TYR A 113 -10.10 0.82 -5.67
CA TYR A 113 -11.02 -0.29 -5.87
C TYR A 113 -11.04 -0.76 -7.32
N LYS A 114 -11.14 0.17 -8.29
CA LYS A 114 -11.08 -0.16 -9.72
C LYS A 114 -9.75 -0.80 -10.11
N ALA A 115 -8.62 -0.32 -9.59
CA ALA A 115 -7.30 -0.88 -9.86
C ALA A 115 -7.16 -2.30 -9.29
N MET A 116 -7.65 -2.53 -8.07
CA MET A 116 -7.67 -3.84 -7.43
C MET A 116 -8.56 -4.83 -8.19
N LEU A 117 -9.78 -4.43 -8.57
CA LEU A 117 -10.66 -5.26 -9.39
C LEU A 117 -10.01 -5.63 -10.73
N THR A 118 -9.37 -4.66 -11.38
CA THR A 118 -8.68 -4.89 -12.66
C THR A 118 -7.52 -5.87 -12.48
N ALA A 119 -6.73 -5.73 -11.42
CA ALA A 119 -5.65 -6.65 -11.09
C ALA A 119 -6.18 -8.06 -10.76
N MET A 120 -7.26 -8.15 -10.00
CA MET A 120 -7.89 -9.41 -9.64
C MET A 120 -8.40 -10.15 -10.88
N LYS A 121 -9.09 -9.45 -11.79
CA LYS A 121 -9.55 -10.03 -13.07
C LYS A 121 -8.40 -10.60 -13.91
N ARG A 122 -7.22 -9.96 -13.90
CA ARG A 122 -6.03 -10.44 -14.62
C ARG A 122 -5.41 -11.67 -14.00
N VAL A 123 -5.57 -11.84 -12.69
CA VAL A 123 -4.97 -12.94 -11.92
C VAL A 123 -5.88 -14.17 -11.89
N MET A 124 -7.19 -13.99 -12.02
CA MET A 124 -8.16 -15.07 -12.15
C MET A 124 -8.33 -15.62 -13.57
N LYS A 125 -7.74 -14.94 -14.57
CA LYS A 125 -7.72 -15.38 -15.96
C LYS A 125 -6.55 -16.32 -16.18
#